data_AF-A0A4P7CTS2-F1
#
_entry.id   AF-A0A4P7CTS2-F1
#
_cell.length_a   1.000
_cell.length_b   1.000
_cell.length_c   1.000
_cell.angle_alpha   90.00
_cell.angle_beta   90.00
_cell.angle_gamma   90.00
#
_symmetry.space_group_name_H-M   'P 1'
#
loop_
_entity.id
_entity.type
_entity.pdbx_description
1 polymer ?
#
loop_
_entity_poly.entity_id
_entity_poly.type
_entity_poly.pdbx_seq_one_letter_code
_entity_poly.pdbx_strand_id
1 'polypeptide(L)' 'MAFTSNDLDSVDRAIAMGQLEVDYDGKKVKFRSMDELIKARNLIRDELALQQGTPRRRSSIAITNMNR' A
#
# COMPACT_ATOMS: atom_id res chain seq x y z
N MET A 1 8.29 1.95 -6.48
CA MET A 1 8.01 1.30 -5.19
C MET A 1 6.56 0.86 -5.20
N ALA A 2 6.24 -0.26 -4.56
CA ALA A 2 4.88 -0.79 -4.51
C ALA A 2 4.20 -0.20 -3.26
N PHE A 3 3.01 0.42 -3.42
CA PHE A 3 2.21 0.84 -2.26
C PHE A 3 1.97 -0.34 -1.30
N THR A 4 2.00 -0.07 0.01
CA THR A 4 1.78 -1.07 1.05
C THR A 4 0.48 -0.83 1.80
N SER A 5 -0.01 -1.86 2.50
CA SER A 5 -1.19 -1.70 3.37
C SER A 5 -0.99 -0.66 4.47
N ASN A 6 0.26 -0.39 4.85
CA ASN A 6 0.58 0.63 5.85
C ASN A 6 0.39 2.05 5.30
N ASP A 7 0.67 2.26 4.01
CA ASP A 7 0.39 3.54 3.34
C ASP A 7 -1.13 3.81 3.30
N LEU A 8 -1.93 2.77 3.06
CA LEU A 8 -3.39 2.87 3.07
C LEU A 8 -3.92 3.26 4.46
N ASP A 9 -3.38 2.68 5.55
CA ASP A 9 -3.76 3.02 6.93
C ASP A 9 -3.41 4.48 7.26
N SER A 10 -2.22 4.96 6.86
CA SER A 10 -1.82 6.36 7.04
C SER A 10 -2.80 7.33 6.37
N VAL A 11 -3.24 7.01 5.15
CA VAL A 11 -4.22 7.83 4.42
C VAL A 11 -5.59 7.78 5.11
N ASP A 12 -6.07 6.60 5.52
CA ASP A 12 -7.36 6.44 6.22
C ASP A 12 -7.39 7.25 7.54
N ARG A 13 -6.30 7.24 8.30
CA ARG A 13 -6.16 8.06 9.52
C ARG A 13 -6.20 9.55 9.22
N ALA A 14 -5.50 10.01 8.19
CA ALA A 14 -5.52 11.41 7.79
C ALA A 14 -6.94 11.87 7.39
N ILE A 15 -7.69 11.02 6.66
CA ILE A 15 -9.11 11.26 6.35
C ILE A 15 -9.93 11.36 7.63
N ALA A 16 -9.78 10.39 8.54
CA ALA A 16 -10.53 10.35 9.80
C ALA A 16 -10.25 11.57 10.70
N MET A 17 -9.01 12.08 10.66
CA MET A 17 -8.59 13.26 11.39
C MET A 17 -8.94 14.59 10.69
N GLY A 18 -9.38 14.55 9.43
CA GLY A 18 -9.63 15.76 8.64
C GLY A 18 -8.36 16.50 8.21
N GLN A 19 -7.22 15.79 8.12
CA GLN A 19 -5.94 16.36 7.69
C GLN A 19 -5.77 16.24 6.18
N LEU A 20 -5.18 17.27 5.58
CA LEU A 20 -4.84 17.30 4.14
C LEU A 20 -3.39 16.88 3.86
N GLU A 21 -2.62 16.52 4.89
CA GLU A 21 -1.23 16.10 4.78
C GLU A 21 -1.12 14.63 5.16
N VAL A 22 -0.46 13.83 4.32
CA VAL A 22 -0.24 12.40 4.54
C VAL A 22 1.21 12.05 4.27
N ASP A 23 1.79 11.26 5.16
CA ASP A 23 3.08 10.61 4.97
C ASP A 23 2.87 9.21 4.37
N TYR A 24 3.32 8.99 3.13
CA TYR A 24 3.32 7.68 2.48
C TYR A 24 4.54 7.53 1.55
N ASP A 25 5.01 6.31 1.30
CA ASP A 25 6.23 6.05 0.49
C ASP A 25 7.48 6.84 0.97
N GLY A 26 7.53 7.17 2.28
CA GLY A 26 8.61 7.97 2.87
C GLY A 26 8.60 9.46 2.47
N LYS A 27 7.48 9.96 1.94
CA LYS A 27 7.31 11.37 1.55
C LYS A 27 6.04 11.96 2.17
N LYS A 28 6.13 13.24 2.54
CA LYS A 28 5.00 14.08 2.94
C LYS A 28 4.33 14.65 1.71
N VAL A 29 3.06 14.31 1.49
CA VAL A 29 2.25 14.87 0.42
C VAL A 29 1.09 15.65 1.03
N LYS A 30 0.99 16.91 0.64
CA LYS A 30 -0.10 17.80 1.04
C LYS A 30 -1.08 17.96 -0.12
N PHE A 31 -2.29 17.47 0.07
CA PHE A 31 -3.40 17.60 -0.86
C PHE A 31 -4.07 18.98 -0.73
N ARG A 32 -4.70 19.45 -1.81
CA ARG A 32 -5.38 20.76 -1.78
C ARG A 32 -6.80 20.68 -1.23
N SER A 33 -7.42 19.49 -1.29
CA SER A 33 -8.79 19.25 -0.88
C SER A 33 -8.99 17.82 -0.37
N MET A 34 -10.03 17.61 0.44
CA MET A 34 -10.42 16.28 0.93
C MET A 34 -10.77 15.32 -0.22
N ASP A 35 -11.40 15.83 -1.28
CA ASP A 35 -11.69 15.06 -2.50
C ASP A 35 -10.42 14.48 -3.16
N GLU A 36 -9.33 15.24 -3.22
CA GLU A 36 -8.07 14.74 -3.77
C GLU A 36 -7.50 13.62 -2.90
N LEU A 37 -7.63 13.77 -1.58
CA LEU A 37 -7.14 12.80 -0.62
C LEU A 37 -7.94 11.48 -0.71
N ILE A 38 -9.27 11.56 -0.87
CA ILE A 38 -10.12 10.39 -1.12
C ILE A 38 -9.77 9.72 -2.47
N LYS A 39 -9.50 10.50 -3.53
CA LYS A 39 -9.05 9.96 -4.81
C LYS A 39 -7.71 9.24 -4.68
N ALA A 40 -6.76 9.80 -3.94
CA ALA A 40 -5.47 9.18 -3.68
C ALA A 40 -5.62 7.84 -2.94
N ARG A 41 -6.47 7.78 -1.90
CA ARG A 41 -6.82 6.53 -1.20
C ARG A 41 -7.32 5.45 -2.16
N ASN A 42 -8.23 5.81 -3.06
CA ASN A 42 -8.80 4.86 -4.03
C ASN A 42 -7.74 4.34 -5.00
N LEU A 43 -6.84 5.23 -5.48
CA LEU A 43 -5.75 4.88 -6.38
C LEU A 43 -4.79 3.88 -5.72
N ILE A 44 -4.41 4.15 -4.46
CA ILE A 44 -3.58 3.24 -3.66
C ILE A 44 -4.25 1.87 -3.49
N ARG A 45 -5.56 1.86 -3.18
CA ARG A 45 -6.31 0.61 -2.99
C ARG A 45 -6.37 -0.22 -4.28
N ASP A 46 -6.56 0.44 -5.42
CA ASP A 46 -6.62 -0.21 -6.73
C ASP A 46 -5.26 -0.80 -7.12
N GLU A 47 -4.18 -0.04 -6.94
CA GLU A 47 -2.82 -0.55 -7.14
C GLU A 47 -2.50 -1.73 -6.21
N LEU A 48 -2.93 -1.67 -4.93
CA LEU A 48 -2.74 -2.76 -4.00
C LEU A 48 -3.47 -4.02 -4.46
N ALA A 49 -4.72 -3.89 -4.92
CA ALA A 49 -5.50 -4.99 -5.46
C ALA A 49 -4.85 -5.59 -6.71
N LEU A 50 -4.31 -4.74 -7.60
CA LEU A 50 -3.58 -5.17 -8.80
C LEU A 50 -2.30 -5.94 -8.44
N GLN A 51 -1.58 -5.49 -7.41
CA GLN A 51 -0.38 -6.17 -6.90
C GLN A 51 -0.71 -7.52 -6.25
N GLN A 52 -1.81 -7.63 -5.50
CA GLN A 52 -2.25 -8.90 -4.90
C GLN A 52 -2.80 -9.88 -5.94
N GLY A 53 -3.33 -9.39 -7.06
CA GLY A 53 -3.78 -10.20 -8.20
C GLY A 53 -2.65 -10.85 -8.99
N THR A 54 -1.39 -10.46 -8.78
CA THR A 54 -0.25 -11.18 -9.35
C THR A 54 0.10 -12.34 -8.42
N PRO A 55 -0.14 -13.62 -8.79
CA PRO A 55 0.33 -14.75 -8.02
C PRO A 55 1.86 -14.69 -8.04
N ARG A 56 2.44 -14.07 -7.02
CA ARG A 56 3.86 -14.15 -6.74
C ARG A 56 4.08 -15.60 -6.39
N ARG A 57 4.40 -16.41 -7.39
CA ARG A 57 4.83 -17.80 -7.27
C ARG A 57 5.97 -17.79 -6.27
N ARG A 58 5.64 -18.01 -5.01
CA ARG A 58 6.59 -18.38 -3.98
C ARG A 58 6.97 -19.81 -4.34
N SER A 59 7.89 -19.93 -5.28
CA SER A 59 8.69 -21.13 -5.46
C SER A 59 9.62 -21.23 -4.26
N SER A 60 9.05 -21.58 -3.10
CA SER A 60 9.79 -22.28 -2.07
C SER A 60 10.01 -23.69 -2.62
N ILE A 61 11.03 -23.83 -3.46
CA ILE A 61 11.60 -25.15 -3.70
C ILE A 61 12.22 -25.56 -2.37
N ALA A 62 11.44 -26.32 -1.60
CA ALA A 62 11.97 -27.17 -0.56
C ALA A 62 12.88 -28.20 -1.24
N ILE A 63 14.18 -27.92 -1.31
CA ILE A 63 15.15 -28.98 -1.54
C ILE A 63 15.33 -29.69 -0.21
N THR A 64 14.48 -30.67 0.03
CA THR A 64 14.78 -31.77 0.95
C THR A 64 16.01 -32.50 0.42
N ASN A 65 17.05 -32.62 1.24
CA ASN A 65 18.00 -33.74 1.25
C ASN A 65 18.82 -33.59 2.54
N MET A 66 18.47 -34.21 3.68
CA MET A 66 18.46 -35.65 3.96
C MET A 66 19.68 -36.37 3.35
N ASN A 67 20.80 -36.37 4.06
CA ASN A 67 21.61 -37.60 4.13
C ASN A 67 22.34 -37.69 5.47
N ARG A 68 22.27 -38.90 6.03
CA ARG A 68 23.03 -39.42 7.17
C ARG A 68 24.54 -39.30 6.96
#